data_AF-A0A7S3ADG6-F1
#
_entry.id   AF-A0A7S3ADG6-F1
#
_cell.length_a   1.000
_cell.length_b   1.000
_cell.length_c   1.000
_cell.angle_alpha   90.00
_cell.angle_beta   90.00
_cell.angle_gamma   90.00
#
_symmetry.space_group_name_H-M   'P 1'
#
loop_
_entity.id
_entity.type
_entity.pdbx_description
1 polymer ?
#
loop_
_entity_poly.entity_id
_entity_poly.type
_entity_poly.pdbx_seq_one_letter_code
_entity_poly.pdbx_strand_id
1 'polypeptide(L)'
;SERQKSTGASGERLKEGAQINLSLHTLGNVINALTDAKRKSAGSHVPFRDSKLTRLLSGSLGGNSVTVMLCNVSPAASSAEETIASLRFAERAKKLENSATVARDPKAAKAAALYAECKALRERVALLDAYTAALEQWY
;
A
#
# COMPACT_ATOMS: atom_id res chain seq x y z
N SER A 1 -1.54 22.95 -0.47
CA SER A 1 -2.08 22.83 0.90
C SER A 1 -2.10 24.22 1.46
N GLU A 2 -3.23 24.91 1.35
CA GLU A 2 -3.34 26.32 1.74
C GLU A 2 -2.83 26.57 3.17
N ARG A 3 -2.07 27.64 3.34
CA ARG A 3 -1.56 28.03 4.66
C ARG A 3 -2.67 28.71 5.47
N GLN A 4 -2.80 28.39 6.75
CA GLN A 4 -3.81 29.00 7.64
C GLN A 4 -3.78 30.54 7.66
N LYS A 5 -2.65 31.17 7.32
CA LYS A 5 -2.52 32.63 7.26
C LYS A 5 -3.28 33.26 6.09
N SER A 6 -3.61 32.51 5.04
CA SER A 6 -4.31 33.04 3.85
C SER A 6 -5.83 32.91 3.91
N THR A 7 -6.38 32.22 4.91
CA THR A 7 -7.82 31.88 4.94
C THR A 7 -8.69 32.90 5.69
N GLY A 8 -8.10 33.82 6.47
CA GLY A 8 -8.84 34.80 7.28
C GLY A 8 -9.81 34.18 8.30
N ALA A 9 -9.68 32.87 8.57
CA ALA A 9 -10.62 32.11 9.40
C ALA A 9 -10.42 32.39 10.90
N SER A 10 -11.51 32.59 11.64
CA SER A 10 -11.54 32.80 13.09
C SER A 10 -12.41 31.76 13.82
N GLY A 11 -12.21 31.62 15.14
CA GLY A 11 -13.04 30.76 15.98
C GLY A 11 -12.98 29.26 15.62
N GLU A 12 -14.13 28.63 15.42
CA GLU A 12 -14.23 27.20 15.09
C GLU A 12 -13.60 26.85 13.74
N ARG A 13 -13.70 27.72 12.74
CA ARG A 13 -13.07 27.53 11.42
C ARG A 13 -11.54 27.49 11.50
N LEU A 14 -10.95 28.23 12.44
CA LEU A 14 -9.51 28.18 12.71
C LEU A 14 -9.12 26.82 13.31
N LYS A 15 -9.91 26.31 14.26
CA LYS A 15 -9.69 24.98 14.88
C LYS A 15 -9.82 23.87 13.85
N GLU A 16 -10.82 23.93 12.99
CA GLU A 16 -11.01 22.98 11.90
C GLU A 16 -9.85 23.01 10.91
N GLY A 17 -9.47 24.20 10.43
CA GLY A 17 -8.32 24.37 9.54
C GLY A 17 -7.00 23.88 10.15
N ALA A 18 -6.84 23.99 11.47
CA ALA A 18 -5.70 23.44 12.19
C ALA A 18 -5.67 21.91 12.15
N GLN A 19 -6.81 21.25 12.35
CA GLN A 19 -6.91 19.79 12.30
C GLN A 19 -6.73 19.23 10.88
N ILE A 20 -7.23 19.93 9.86
CA ILE A 20 -6.99 19.58 8.45
C ILE A 20 -5.48 19.60 8.16
N ASN A 21 -4.82 20.71 8.50
CA ASN A 21 -3.38 20.85 8.27
C ASN A 21 -2.55 19.85 9.09
N LEU A 22 -2.98 19.50 10.31
CA LEU A 22 -2.33 18.46 11.11
C LEU A 22 -2.32 17.11 10.38
N SER A 23 -3.47 16.70 9.84
CA SER A 23 -3.57 15.41 9.14
C SER A 23 -2.70 15.37 7.86
N LEU A 24 -2.67 16.46 7.09
CA LEU A 24 -1.84 16.58 5.87
C LEU A 24 -0.35 16.65 6.20
N HIS A 25 0.02 17.38 7.26
CA HIS A 25 1.39 17.44 7.73
C HIS A 25 1.88 16.05 8.19
N THR A 26 1.04 15.35 8.97
CA THR A 26 1.33 13.98 9.43
C THR A 26 1.49 13.02 8.26
N LEU A 27 0.62 13.11 7.25
CA LEU A 27 0.74 12.33 6.03
C LEU A 27 2.07 12.59 5.31
N GLY A 28 2.50 13.85 5.23
CA GLY A 28 3.80 14.22 4.70
C GLY A 28 4.97 13.60 5.47
N ASN A 29 4.89 13.57 6.80
CA ASN A 29 5.90 12.95 7.66
C ASN A 29 5.98 11.43 7.47
N VAL A 30 4.84 10.76 7.32
CA VAL A 30 4.76 9.33 7.00
C VAL A 30 5.41 9.04 5.65
N ILE A 31 5.08 9.80 4.60
CA ILE A 31 5.67 9.62 3.26
C ILE A 31 7.19 9.84 3.32
N ASN A 32 7.65 10.88 4.01
CA ASN A 32 9.08 11.14 4.17
C ASN A 32 9.79 10.01 4.91
N ALA A 33 9.18 9.44 5.95
CA ALA A 33 9.75 8.30 6.68
C ALA A 33 9.82 7.03 5.82
N LEU A 34 8.82 6.79 4.98
CA LEU A 34 8.77 5.62 4.08
C LEU A 34 9.67 5.75 2.85
N THR A 35 9.99 6.97 2.41
CA THR A 35 10.77 7.21 1.18
C THR A 35 12.25 7.47 1.46
N ASP A 36 12.64 7.75 2.70
CA ASP A 36 14.02 7.95 3.10
C ASP A 36 14.75 6.60 3.26
N ALA A 37 15.65 6.31 2.31
CA ALA A 37 16.42 5.06 2.26
C ALA A 37 17.22 4.78 3.53
N LYS A 38 17.78 5.83 4.18
CA LYS A 38 18.53 5.67 5.44
C LYS A 38 17.63 5.24 6.59
N ARG A 39 16.38 5.72 6.61
CA ARG A 39 15.39 5.36 7.63
C ARG A 39 14.79 3.99 7.40
N LYS A 40 14.57 3.60 6.13
CA LYS A 40 14.17 2.24 5.73
C LYS A 40 15.19 1.20 6.22
N SER A 41 16.50 1.43 6.02
CA SER A 41 17.54 0.48 6.45
C SER A 41 17.70 0.39 7.97
N ALA A 42 17.36 1.44 8.71
CA ALA A 42 17.47 1.49 10.17
C ALA A 42 16.21 1.00 10.90
N GLY A 43 15.18 0.52 10.18
CA GLY A 43 13.91 0.13 10.79
C GLY A 43 13.21 1.27 11.54
N SER A 44 13.38 2.51 11.07
CA SER A 44 12.89 3.70 11.76
C SER A 44 11.36 3.69 11.91
N HIS A 45 10.87 4.14 13.07
CA HIS A 45 9.45 4.23 13.36
C HIS A 45 8.73 5.16 12.38
N VAL A 46 7.67 4.66 11.73
CA VAL A 46 6.80 5.46 10.85
C VAL A 46 5.60 5.97 11.66
N PRO A 47 5.35 7.30 11.71
CA PRO A 47 4.39 7.92 12.62
C PRO A 47 2.93 7.81 12.15
N PHE A 48 2.45 6.61 11.81
CA PHE A 48 1.05 6.42 11.40
C PHE A 48 0.04 6.79 12.47
N ARG A 49 0.45 6.73 13.75
CA ARG A 49 -0.44 6.93 14.91
C ARG A 49 -0.73 8.38 15.24
N ASP A 50 0.03 9.31 14.68
CA ASP A 50 -0.04 10.75 14.97
C ASP A 50 -1.31 11.40 14.42
N SER A 51 -1.99 10.76 13.46
CA SER A 51 -3.31 11.17 12.99
C SER A 51 -4.23 9.97 12.73
N LYS A 52 -5.54 10.20 12.83
CA LYS A 52 -6.55 9.18 12.47
C LYS A 52 -6.48 8.82 10.99
N LEU A 53 -6.24 9.81 10.13
CA LEU A 53 -6.14 9.63 8.67
C LEU A 53 -4.99 8.68 8.31
N THR A 54 -3.79 8.93 8.82
CA THR A 54 -2.61 8.09 8.54
C THR A 54 -2.77 6.68 9.11
N ARG A 55 -3.50 6.51 10.22
CA ARG A 55 -3.85 5.19 10.76
C ARG A 55 -4.72 4.39 9.78
N LEU A 56 -5.77 5.01 9.26
CA LEU A 56 -6.68 4.38 8.29
C LEU A 56 -5.94 4.03 6.99
N LEU A 57 -5.03 4.90 6.56
CA LEU A 57 -4.26 4.72 5.33
C LEU A 57 -3.00 3.85 5.48
N SER A 58 -2.71 3.32 6.67
CA SER A 58 -1.48 2.54 6.92
C SER A 58 -1.32 1.33 5.99
N GLY A 59 -2.42 0.66 5.62
CA GLY A 59 -2.39 -0.43 4.63
C GLY A 59 -2.14 0.05 3.19
N SER A 60 -2.45 1.31 2.89
CA SER A 60 -2.28 1.93 1.57
C SER A 60 -0.91 2.58 1.38
N LEU A 61 -0.19 2.89 2.46
CA LEU A 61 1.08 3.59 2.41
C LEU A 61 2.20 2.68 2.93
N GLY A 62 2.93 2.01 2.03
CA GLY A 62 3.96 1.03 2.37
C GLY A 62 3.42 -0.35 2.76
N GLY A 63 2.11 -0.58 2.55
CA GLY A 63 1.43 -1.82 2.92
C GLY A 63 1.00 -2.67 1.72
N ASN A 64 0.06 -3.59 1.97
CA ASN A 64 -0.52 -4.44 0.93
C ASN A 64 -1.71 -3.73 0.26
N SER A 65 -1.42 -2.87 -0.71
CA SER A 65 -2.45 -2.16 -1.47
C SER A 65 -1.89 -1.62 -2.79
N VAL A 66 -2.71 -1.60 -3.84
CA VAL A 66 -2.44 -0.79 -5.03
C VAL A 66 -2.96 0.61 -4.76
N THR A 67 -2.06 1.58 -4.65
CA THR A 67 -2.40 2.94 -4.22
C THR A 67 -2.11 3.94 -5.34
N VAL A 68 -3.11 4.77 -5.64
CA VAL A 68 -3.02 5.86 -6.62
C VAL A 68 -3.25 7.18 -5.89
N MET A 69 -2.35 8.14 -6.10
CA MET A 69 -2.51 9.50 -5.60
C MET A 69 -2.86 10.43 -6.76
N LEU A 70 -3.98 11.14 -6.63
CA LEU A 70 -4.36 12.21 -7.55
C LEU A 70 -3.95 13.55 -6.95
N CYS A 71 -3.19 14.35 -7.71
CA CYS A 71 -2.73 15.66 -7.28
C CYS A 71 -3.50 16.74 -8.05
N ASN A 72 -4.45 17.38 -7.36
CA ASN A 72 -5.25 18.46 -7.93
C ASN A 72 -4.50 19.79 -7.77
N VAL A 73 -4.28 20.50 -8.87
CA VAL A 73 -3.56 21.77 -8.91
C VAL A 73 -4.32 22.80 -9.74
N SER A 74 -4.09 24.08 -9.45
CA SER A 74 -4.66 25.19 -10.20
C SER A 74 -3.62 25.76 -11.17
N PRO A 75 -3.98 26.07 -12.43
CA PRO A 75 -3.10 26.74 -13.37
C PRO A 75 -3.00 28.26 -13.13
N ALA A 76 -3.79 28.82 -12.21
CA ALA A 76 -3.80 30.25 -11.95
C ALA A 76 -2.47 30.72 -11.32
N ALA A 77 -1.95 31.87 -11.80
CA ALA A 77 -0.72 32.46 -11.27
C ALA A 77 -0.80 32.79 -9.77
N SER A 78 -1.99 33.17 -9.28
CA SER A 78 -2.25 33.41 -7.86
C SER A 78 -2.09 32.16 -6.99
N SER A 79 -2.17 30.97 -7.58
CA SER A 79 -2.01 29.68 -6.89
C SER A 79 -0.64 29.04 -7.11
N ALA A 80 0.30 29.72 -7.78
CA ALA A 80 1.57 29.14 -8.20
C ALA A 80 2.37 28.50 -7.03
N GLU A 81 2.46 29.18 -5.89
CA GLU A 81 3.17 28.65 -4.71
C GLU A 81 2.54 27.36 -4.18
N GLU A 82 1.22 27.32 -4.09
CA GLU A 82 0.47 26.15 -3.62
C GLU A 82 0.54 24.98 -4.60
N THR A 83 0.48 25.27 -5.90
CA THR A 83 0.67 24.28 -6.97
C THR A 83 2.06 23.66 -6.89
N ILE A 84 3.12 24.47 -6.71
CA ILE A 84 4.49 23.95 -6.54
C ILE A 84 4.59 23.07 -5.29
N ALA A 85 4.00 23.48 -4.17
CA ALA A 85 4.02 22.70 -2.93
C ALA A 85 3.33 21.33 -3.11
N SER A 86 2.16 21.31 -3.77
CA SER A 86 1.43 20.08 -4.07
C SER A 86 2.19 19.15 -5.02
N LEU A 87 2.83 19.68 -6.06
CA LEU A 87 3.66 18.91 -6.98
C LEU A 87 4.88 18.30 -6.29
N ARG A 88 5.58 19.06 -5.45
CA ARG A 88 6.71 18.53 -4.64
C ARG A 88 6.26 17.44 -3.68
N PHE A 89 5.04 17.55 -3.14
CA PHE A 89 4.47 16.49 -2.32
C PHE A 89 4.22 15.21 -3.13
N ALA A 90 3.60 15.35 -4.31
CA ALA A 90 3.36 14.23 -5.22
C ALA A 90 4.66 13.57 -5.70
N GLU A 91 5.71 14.35 -5.95
CA GLU A 91 7.04 13.84 -6.30
C GLU A 91 7.62 12.94 -5.20
N ARG A 92 7.46 13.31 -3.93
CA ARG A 92 7.88 12.44 -2.80
C ARG A 92 7.00 11.21 -2.71
N ALA A 93 5.68 11.37 -2.81
CA ALA A 93 4.73 10.25 -2.77
C ALA A 93 4.99 9.23 -3.88
N LYS A 94 5.45 9.65 -5.06
CA LYS A 94 5.82 8.78 -6.18
C LYS A 94 6.93 7.77 -5.83
N LYS A 95 7.78 8.06 -4.85
CA LYS A 95 8.89 7.17 -4.41
C LYS A 95 8.43 6.11 -3.42
N LEU A 96 7.16 6.12 -3.03
CA LEU A 96 6.60 5.18 -2.09
C LEU A 96 6.39 3.84 -2.79
N GLU A 97 6.84 2.77 -2.14
CA GLU A 97 6.76 1.40 -2.66
C GLU A 97 5.81 0.61 -1.77
N ASN A 98 4.78 0.02 -2.39
CA ASN A 98 3.85 -0.87 -1.72
C ASN A 98 4.16 -2.32 -2.07
N SER A 99 4.02 -3.20 -1.08
CA SER A 99 4.14 -4.65 -1.25
C SER A 99 2.77 -5.25 -1.51
N ALA A 100 2.16 -4.87 -2.63
CA ALA A 100 0.85 -5.37 -3.02
C ALA A 100 0.95 -6.86 -3.40
N THR A 101 0.25 -7.71 -2.65
CA THR A 101 0.11 -9.14 -2.90
C THR A 101 -1.37 -9.48 -2.99
N VAL A 102 -1.73 -10.33 -3.95
CA VAL A 102 -3.12 -10.79 -4.09
C VAL A 102 -3.49 -11.50 -2.78
N ALA A 103 -4.43 -10.93 -2.04
CA ALA A 103 -4.99 -11.54 -0.85
C ALA A 103 -5.79 -12.79 -1.26
N ARG A 104 -5.10 -13.91 -1.42
CA ARG A 104 -5.76 -15.22 -1.52
C ARG A 104 -6.22 -15.57 -0.12
N ASP A 105 -7.48 -15.96 0.03
CA ASP A 105 -7.94 -16.57 1.28
C ASP A 105 -6.97 -17.72 1.61
N PRO A 106 -6.30 -17.70 2.78
CA PRO A 106 -5.34 -18.73 3.13
C PRO A 106 -5.97 -20.14 3.11
N LYS A 107 -7.27 -20.28 3.36
CA LYS A 107 -7.99 -21.55 3.19
C LYS A 107 -8.13 -21.93 1.72
N ALA A 108 -8.52 -21.00 0.85
CA ALA A 108 -8.59 -21.23 -0.59
C ALA A 108 -7.21 -21.52 -1.21
N ALA A 109 -6.16 -20.84 -0.76
CA ALA A 109 -4.78 -21.09 -1.20
C ALA A 109 -4.30 -22.49 -0.77
N LYS A 110 -4.57 -22.88 0.49
CA LYS A 110 -4.24 -24.21 0.99
C LYS A 110 -5.05 -25.30 0.29
N ALA A 111 -6.34 -25.07 0.05
CA ALA A 111 -7.18 -25.99 -0.71
C ALA A 111 -6.64 -26.18 -2.13
N ALA A 112 -6.31 -25.09 -2.85
CA ALA A 112 -5.75 -25.16 -4.19
C ALA A 112 -4.42 -25.95 -4.23
N ALA A 113 -3.54 -25.74 -3.24
CA ALA A 113 -2.29 -26.48 -3.11
C ALA A 113 -2.54 -27.99 -2.88
N LEU A 114 -3.44 -28.35 -1.96
CA LEU A 114 -3.81 -29.74 -1.68
C LEU A 114 -4.47 -30.41 -2.89
N TYR A 115 -5.34 -29.73 -3.62
CA TYR A 115 -5.94 -30.27 -4.85
C TYR A 115 -4.89 -30.53 -5.93
N ALA A 116 -3.91 -29.64 -6.09
CA ALA A 116 -2.81 -29.84 -7.04
C ALA A 116 -1.94 -31.06 -6.66
N GLU A 117 -1.63 -31.21 -5.37
CA GLU A 117 -0.87 -32.36 -4.84
C GLU A 117 -1.64 -33.68 -5.01
N CYS A 118 -2.93 -33.70 -4.65
CA CYS A 118 -3.80 -34.86 -4.86
C CYS A 118 -3.88 -35.27 -6.34
N LYS A 119 -3.91 -34.31 -7.27
CA LYS A 119 -3.91 -34.59 -8.71
C LYS A 119 -2.59 -35.25 -9.13
N ALA A 120 -1.46 -34.67 -8.76
CA ALA A 120 -0.14 -35.21 -9.11
C ALA A 120 0.10 -36.62 -8.54
N LEU A 121 -0.32 -36.86 -7.31
CA LEU A 121 -0.22 -38.19 -6.68
C LEU A 121 -1.11 -39.22 -7.39
N ARG A 122 -2.34 -38.85 -7.77
CA ARG A 122 -3.24 -39.74 -8.52
C ARG A 122 -2.68 -40.11 -9.90
N GLU A 123 -2.07 -39.17 -10.61
CA GLU A 123 -1.40 -39.43 -11.88
C GLU A 123 -0.21 -40.41 -11.71
N ARG A 124 0.57 -40.24 -10.63
CA ARG A 124 1.70 -41.13 -10.28
C ARG A 124 1.22 -42.55 -9.98
N VAL A 125 0.15 -42.70 -9.20
CA VAL A 125 -0.45 -43.99 -8.86
C VAL A 125 -0.96 -44.69 -10.12
N ALA A 126 -1.73 -43.98 -10.97
CA ALA A 126 -2.22 -44.54 -12.23
C ALA A 126 -1.11 -45.05 -13.16
N LEU A 127 0.04 -44.36 -13.18
CA LEU A 127 1.20 -44.76 -13.97
C LEU A 127 1.85 -46.05 -13.41
N LEU A 128 1.97 -46.14 -12.08
CA LEU A 128 2.49 -47.34 -11.42
C LEU A 128 1.56 -48.53 -11.60
N ASP A 129 0.24 -48.34 -11.47
CA ASP A 129 -0.75 -49.39 -11.67
C ASP A 129 -0.75 -49.92 -13.11
N ALA A 130 -0.55 -49.04 -14.09
CA ALA A 130 -0.37 -49.45 -15.49
C ALA A 130 0.92 -50.26 -15.68
N TYR A 131 2.00 -49.91 -14.98
CA TYR A 131 3.26 -50.62 -15.04
C TYR A 131 3.19 -52.00 -14.37
N THR A 132 2.52 -52.13 -13.22
CA THR A 132 2.32 -53.43 -12.56
C THR A 132 1.43 -54.35 -13.39
N ALA A 133 0.32 -53.83 -13.94
CA ALA A 133 -0.55 -54.61 -14.82
C ALA A 133 0.18 -55.10 -16.07
N ALA A 134 1.09 -54.30 -16.62
CA ALA A 134 1.94 -54.73 -17.72
C ALA A 134 2.87 -55.87 -17.28
N LEU A 135 3.56 -55.76 -16.14
CA LEU A 135 4.44 -56.81 -15.64
C LEU A 135 3.71 -58.14 -15.35
N GLU A 136 2.49 -58.09 -14.83
CA GLU A 136 1.66 -59.28 -14.59
C GLU A 136 1.28 -60.01 -15.88
N GLN A 137 1.21 -59.32 -17.03
CA GLN A 137 0.97 -59.96 -18.33
C GLN A 137 2.20 -60.67 -18.90
N TRP A 138 3.40 -60.38 -18.39
CA TRP A 138 4.66 -61.00 -18.81
C TRP A 138 5.04 -62.24 -17.99
N TYR A 139 4.26 -62.58 -16.97
CA TYR A 139 4.47 -63.72 -16.07
C TYR A 139 3.36 -64.75 -16.22
#